data_AF-A0A7S0NQ35-F1
#
_entry.id   AF-A0A7S0NQ35-F1
#
_cell.length_a   1.000
_cell.length_b   1.000
_cell.length_c   1.000
_cell.angle_alpha   90.00
_cell.angle_beta   90.00
_cell.angle_gamma   90.00
#
_symmetry.space_group_name_H-M   'P 1'
#
loop_
_entity.id
_entity.type
_entity.pdbx_description
1 polymer ?
#
loop_
_entity_poly.entity_id
_entity_poly.type
_entity_poly.pdbx_seq_one_letter_code
_entity_poly.pdbx_strand_id
1 'polypeptide(L)'
;MDRTIVEVQAALKILPWYVAVFSWLLLPLVLIVVLFDVPLTRVDVPTRANALHTQLARLNATAHLASPTGSRVLFGKPNAAPTGTCAKYHHRFHGWRQVEAGGVCALVAQASEDHSRCANPRTRDKANSRCAKAGARLCTHAEAVPAIRRMRCDTAHEFSVWTAGLCAVGFNYVSENTSRAVVGCGDGRVRRRVLCCADASAEH
;
A
#
# COMPACT_ATOMS: atom_id res chain seq x y z
N MET A 1 13.89 48.60 31.99
CA MET A 1 14.55 47.27 32.05
C MET A 1 13.86 46.38 31.05
N ASP A 2 14.55 46.02 29.97
CA ASP A 2 13.97 45.33 28.83
C ASP A 2 13.61 43.88 29.15
N ARG A 3 12.34 43.54 28.89
CA ARG A 3 11.73 42.23 29.18
C ARG A 3 12.45 41.08 28.47
N THR A 4 13.16 41.37 27.39
CA THR A 4 13.95 40.44 26.58
C THR A 4 15.21 39.93 27.30
N ILE A 5 15.79 40.71 28.21
CA ILE A 5 17.03 40.33 28.92
C ILE A 5 16.74 39.24 29.97
N VAL A 6 15.56 39.29 30.59
CA VAL A 6 15.15 38.34 31.64
C VAL A 6 14.88 36.94 31.06
N GLU A 7 14.30 36.86 29.85
CA GLU A 7 14.01 35.57 29.21
C GLU A 7 15.29 34.85 28.74
N VAL A 8 16.30 35.60 28.25
CA VAL A 8 17.58 35.02 27.82
C VAL A 8 18.36 34.45 29.01
N GLN A 9 18.35 35.12 30.17
CA GLN A 9 19.02 34.60 31.37
C GLN A 9 18.35 33.33 31.93
N ALA A 10 17.03 33.17 31.77
CA ALA A 10 16.33 31.95 32.19
C ALA A 10 16.70 30.75 31.30
N ALA A 11 16.80 30.95 29.99
CA ALA A 11 17.20 29.91 29.04
C ALA A 11 18.66 29.44 29.27
N LEU A 12 19.56 30.36 29.62
CA LEU A 12 20.98 30.04 29.81
C LEU A 12 21.24 29.11 31.02
N LYS A 13 20.38 29.14 32.04
CA LYS A 13 20.52 28.29 33.24
C LYS A 13 20.17 26.82 32.99
N ILE A 14 19.42 26.52 31.94
CA ILE A 14 18.92 25.17 31.65
C ILE A 14 19.93 24.36 30.79
N LEU A 15 20.78 25.06 30.01
CA LEU A 15 21.80 24.44 29.16
C LEU A 15 22.75 23.45 29.87
N PRO A 16 23.35 23.76 31.04
CA PRO A 16 24.30 22.82 31.67
C PRO A 16 23.63 21.52 32.15
N TRP A 17 22.36 21.58 32.58
CA TRP A 17 21.62 20.39 32.99
C TRP A 17 21.32 19.47 31.79
N TYR A 18 20.96 20.05 30.64
CA TYR A 18 20.77 19.30 29.41
C TYR A 18 22.05 18.61 28.94
N VAL A 19 23.19 19.31 28.95
CA VAL A 19 24.48 18.71 28.53
C VAL A 19 24.86 17.54 29.44
N ALA A 20 24.65 17.67 30.75
CA ALA A 20 24.89 16.58 31.69
C ALA A 20 23.99 15.36 31.40
N VAL A 21 22.68 15.56 31.26
CA VAL A 21 21.73 14.46 31.01
C VAL A 21 21.99 13.79 29.65
N PHE A 22 22.27 14.57 28.60
CA PHE A 22 22.58 14.03 27.28
C PHE A 22 23.89 13.23 27.27
N SER A 23 24.91 13.69 27.99
CA SER A 23 26.19 12.97 28.10
C SER A 23 26.02 11.60 28.76
N TRP A 24 25.24 11.53 29.86
CA TRP A 24 24.94 10.28 30.56
C TRP A 24 24.10 9.29 29.73
N LEU A 25 23.28 9.77 28.79
CA LEU A 25 22.48 8.91 27.90
C LEU A 25 23.26 8.45 26.66
N LEU A 26 24.15 9.28 26.12
CA LEU A 26 24.91 8.94 24.92
C LEU A 26 26.09 8.01 25.21
N LEU A 27 26.75 8.14 26.36
CA LEU A 27 27.87 7.28 26.77
C LEU A 27 27.56 5.77 26.73
N PRO A 28 26.45 5.27 27.32
CA PRO A 28 26.13 3.85 27.26
C PRO A 28 25.75 3.39 25.84
N LEU A 29 25.12 4.25 25.03
CA LEU A 29 24.80 3.94 23.64
C LEU A 29 26.06 3.75 22.79
N VAL A 30 27.03 4.66 22.92
CA VAL A 30 28.33 4.52 22.23
C VAL A 30 29.09 3.29 22.74
N LEU A 31 29.06 3.03 24.05
CA LEU A 31 29.69 1.84 24.64
C LEU A 31 29.05 0.54 24.11
N ILE A 32 27.72 0.49 23.94
CA ILE A 32 27.01 -0.64 23.33
C ILE A 32 27.46 -0.83 21.88
N VAL A 33 27.55 0.24 21.08
CA VAL A 33 27.99 0.13 19.68
C VAL A 33 29.44 -0.36 19.56
N VAL A 34 30.32 0.00 20.50
CA VAL A 34 31.73 -0.43 20.50
C VAL A 34 31.93 -1.83 21.08
N LEU A 35 31.22 -2.19 22.16
CA LEU A 35 31.31 -3.52 22.78
C LEU A 35 30.63 -4.60 21.94
N PHE A 36 29.52 -4.24 21.31
CA PHE A 36 28.91 -5.03 20.26
C PHE A 36 29.50 -4.52 18.95
N ASP A 37 30.79 -4.82 18.75
CA ASP A 37 31.41 -4.88 17.43
C ASP A 37 30.64 -5.97 16.66
N VAL A 38 29.42 -5.63 16.22
CA VAL A 38 28.58 -6.46 15.40
C VAL A 38 29.37 -6.51 14.11
N PRO A 39 30.01 -7.65 13.78
CA PRO A 39 30.66 -7.75 12.50
C PRO A 39 29.56 -7.43 11.50
N LEU A 40 29.75 -6.34 10.75
CA LEU A 40 29.05 -6.07 9.51
C LEU A 40 29.47 -7.20 8.58
N THR A 41 28.91 -8.39 8.83
CA THR A 41 28.98 -9.51 7.91
C THR A 41 28.40 -8.94 6.64
N ARG A 42 29.28 -8.81 5.65
CA ARG A 42 28.91 -8.48 4.29
C ARG A 42 27.70 -9.32 3.97
N VAL A 43 26.53 -8.68 3.90
CA VAL A 43 25.39 -9.28 3.25
C VAL A 43 25.80 -9.31 1.80
N ASP A 44 26.39 -10.43 1.38
CA ASP A 44 26.52 -10.78 -0.02
C ASP A 44 25.10 -10.85 -0.56
N VAL A 45 24.61 -9.72 -1.07
CA VAL A 45 23.38 -9.66 -1.85
C VAL A 45 23.69 -10.48 -3.10
N PRO A 46 23.07 -11.66 -3.29
CA PRO A 46 23.27 -12.42 -4.51
C PRO A 46 22.74 -11.54 -5.65
N THR A 47 23.65 -11.10 -6.50
CA THR A 47 23.37 -10.37 -7.73
C THR A 47 22.60 -11.33 -8.65
N ARG A 48 21.28 -11.42 -8.45
CA ARG A 48 20.31 -12.11 -9.32
C ARG A 48 20.11 -11.39 -10.67
N ALA A 49 21.13 -10.67 -11.15
CA ALA A 49 21.07 -9.97 -12.43
C ALA A 49 21.29 -10.90 -13.64
N ASN A 50 21.85 -12.10 -13.46
CA ASN A 50 22.26 -12.94 -14.60
C ASN A 50 21.34 -14.13 -14.92
N ALA A 51 20.23 -14.32 -14.21
CA ALA A 51 19.30 -15.44 -14.49
C ALA A 51 18.10 -15.06 -15.37
N LEU A 52 17.87 -13.77 -15.66
CA LEU A 52 16.69 -13.33 -16.41
C LEU A 52 16.91 -13.31 -17.94
N HIS A 53 18.16 -13.27 -18.42
CA HIS A 53 18.44 -13.23 -19.86
C HIS A 53 18.29 -14.58 -20.57
N THR A 54 18.35 -15.71 -19.85
CA THR A 54 18.30 -17.04 -20.48
C THR A 54 16.89 -17.59 -20.67
N GLN A 55 15.85 -17.01 -20.02
CA GLN A 55 14.46 -17.45 -20.22
C GLN A 55 13.73 -16.73 -21.35
N LEU A 56 14.17 -15.52 -21.73
CA LEU A 56 13.60 -14.79 -22.88
C LEU A 56 13.99 -15.35 -24.25
N ALA A 57 15.05 -16.17 -24.34
CA ALA A 57 15.44 -16.83 -25.59
C ALA A 57 14.59 -18.07 -25.95
N ARG A 58 13.89 -18.68 -24.99
CA ARG A 58 13.08 -19.89 -25.25
C ARG A 58 11.64 -19.63 -25.67
N LEU A 59 11.12 -18.41 -25.46
CA LEU A 59 9.74 -18.08 -25.85
C LEU A 59 9.59 -17.57 -27.29
N ASN A 60 10.71 -17.32 -28.00
CA ASN A 60 10.67 -16.77 -29.36
C ASN A 60 10.83 -17.83 -30.48
N ALA A 61 10.93 -19.12 -30.13
CA ALA A 61 11.23 -20.19 -31.09
C ALA A 61 10.03 -21.02 -31.56
N THR A 62 8.80 -20.74 -31.10
CA THR A 62 7.60 -21.54 -31.45
C THR A 62 6.50 -20.76 -32.17
N ALA A 63 6.76 -19.54 -32.65
CA ALA A 63 5.74 -18.70 -33.31
C ALA A 63 5.75 -18.72 -34.84
N HIS A 64 6.54 -19.58 -35.49
CA HIS A 64 6.53 -19.71 -36.94
C HIS A 64 6.13 -21.14 -37.34
N LEU A 65 4.85 -21.32 -37.67
CA LEU A 65 4.32 -22.16 -38.76
C LEU A 65 2.79 -22.32 -38.61
N ALA A 66 2.04 -21.32 -39.06
CA ALA A 66 0.68 -21.50 -39.57
C ALA A 66 0.32 -20.31 -40.48
N SER A 67 0.37 -20.57 -41.79
CA SER A 67 -0.03 -19.67 -42.88
C SER A 67 -1.52 -19.92 -43.25
N PRO A 68 -2.12 -19.29 -44.28
CA PRO A 68 -3.14 -18.27 -44.11
C PRO A 68 -4.48 -18.64 -44.76
N THR A 69 -5.61 -18.15 -44.22
CA THR A 69 -6.79 -17.93 -45.08
C THR A 69 -7.63 -16.80 -44.53
N GLY A 70 -8.05 -15.93 -45.46
CA GLY A 70 -8.53 -14.58 -45.21
C GLY A 70 -9.68 -14.46 -44.20
N SER A 71 -9.56 -13.45 -43.35
CA SER A 71 -10.72 -12.80 -42.76
C SER A 71 -10.63 -11.30 -42.99
N ARG A 72 -11.67 -10.79 -43.65
CA ARG A 72 -11.96 -9.38 -43.86
C ARG A 72 -11.85 -8.64 -42.54
N VAL A 73 -10.98 -7.63 -42.49
CA VAL A 73 -10.97 -6.62 -41.43
C VAL A 73 -12.18 -5.71 -41.68
N LEU A 74 -13.31 -6.05 -41.05
CA LEU A 74 -14.34 -5.07 -40.78
C LEU A 74 -13.84 -4.18 -39.65
N PHE A 75 -13.64 -2.90 -39.93
CA PHE A 75 -13.41 -1.87 -38.93
C PHE A 75 -14.63 -1.79 -38.01
N GLY A 76 -14.63 -2.62 -36.98
CA GLY A 76 -15.59 -2.58 -35.89
C GLY A 76 -15.34 -1.34 -35.04
N LYS A 77 -16.45 -0.68 -34.68
CA LYS A 77 -16.55 0.39 -33.68
C LYS A 77 -15.57 0.21 -32.52
N PRO A 78 -15.04 1.30 -31.93
CA PRO A 78 -14.26 1.22 -30.69
C PRO A 78 -15.03 0.37 -29.68
N ASN A 79 -14.40 -0.73 -29.29
CA ASN A 79 -14.97 -1.75 -28.41
C ASN A 79 -15.57 -1.06 -27.19
N ALA A 80 -16.87 -1.29 -26.98
CA ALA A 80 -17.53 -1.01 -25.73
C ALA A 80 -16.64 -1.55 -24.59
N ALA A 81 -16.38 -0.71 -23.59
CA ALA A 81 -15.68 -1.13 -22.38
C ALA A 81 -16.29 -2.45 -21.89
N PRO A 82 -15.48 -3.45 -21.50
CA PRO A 82 -15.99 -4.74 -21.07
C PRO A 82 -16.98 -4.53 -19.91
N THR A 83 -18.26 -4.61 -20.21
CA THR A 83 -19.39 -4.35 -19.32
C THR A 83 -19.62 -5.49 -18.31
N GLY A 84 -18.69 -6.45 -18.20
CA GLY A 84 -18.97 -7.78 -17.63
C GLY A 84 -18.38 -8.08 -16.25
N THR A 85 -17.26 -7.47 -15.82
CA THR A 85 -16.47 -8.07 -14.72
C THR A 85 -16.87 -7.64 -13.32
N CYS A 86 -17.42 -6.43 -13.12
CA CYS A 86 -17.80 -6.00 -11.77
C CYS A 86 -19.24 -6.39 -11.37
N ALA A 87 -20.15 -6.56 -12.31
CA ALA A 87 -21.58 -6.79 -12.04
C ALA A 87 -21.87 -8.04 -11.19
N LYS A 88 -21.04 -9.09 -11.29
CA LYS A 88 -21.27 -10.39 -10.63
C LYS A 88 -21.18 -10.33 -9.09
N TYR A 89 -20.53 -9.31 -8.52
CA TYR A 89 -20.35 -9.19 -7.06
C TYR A 89 -21.48 -8.43 -6.35
N HIS A 90 -22.48 -7.92 -7.07
CA HIS A 90 -23.49 -7.01 -6.51
C HIS A 90 -24.49 -7.68 -5.55
N HIS A 91 -24.64 -9.01 -5.62
CA HIS A 91 -25.72 -9.73 -4.92
C HIS A 91 -25.33 -10.46 -3.63
N ARG A 92 -24.04 -10.64 -3.32
CA ARG A 92 -23.62 -11.44 -2.13
C ARG A 92 -23.12 -10.64 -0.94
N PHE A 93 -22.80 -9.37 -1.13
CA PHE A 93 -22.10 -8.60 -0.11
C PHE A 93 -22.86 -7.33 0.24
N HIS A 94 -23.90 -7.48 1.08
CA HIS A 94 -24.56 -6.36 1.72
C HIS A 94 -23.52 -5.50 2.44
N GLY A 95 -23.50 -4.20 2.14
CA GLY A 95 -22.54 -3.27 2.71
C GLY A 95 -21.18 -3.27 1.99
N TRP A 96 -21.11 -3.47 0.68
CA TRP A 96 -19.89 -3.20 -0.10
C TRP A 96 -20.21 -2.33 -1.31
N ARG A 97 -19.35 -1.34 -1.60
CA ARG A 97 -19.43 -0.49 -2.79
C ARG A 97 -18.41 -0.94 -3.82
N GLN A 98 -18.85 -1.11 -5.05
CA GLN A 98 -17.94 -1.36 -6.17
C GLN A 98 -17.36 -0.04 -6.68
N VAL A 99 -16.06 -0.06 -6.95
CA VAL A 99 -15.34 1.02 -7.60
C VAL A 99 -14.43 0.37 -8.64
N GLU A 100 -14.64 0.67 -9.91
CA GLU A 100 -13.64 0.34 -10.93
C GLU A 100 -12.43 1.23 -10.70
N ALA A 101 -11.23 0.65 -10.65
CA ALA A 101 -10.00 1.40 -10.49
C ALA A 101 -8.84 0.66 -11.16
N GLY A 102 -8.21 1.31 -12.16
CA GLY A 102 -7.07 0.72 -12.86
C GLY A 102 -7.38 -0.58 -13.61
N GLY A 103 -8.62 -0.76 -14.09
CA GLY A 103 -9.05 -1.98 -14.78
C GLY A 103 -9.42 -3.15 -13.85
N VAL A 104 -9.48 -2.91 -12.54
CA VAL A 104 -9.80 -3.91 -11.52
C VAL A 104 -11.06 -3.51 -10.76
N CYS A 105 -11.88 -4.50 -10.41
CA CYS A 105 -13.05 -4.31 -9.56
C CYS A 105 -12.60 -4.23 -8.09
N ALA A 106 -12.60 -3.02 -7.53
CA ALA A 106 -12.35 -2.82 -6.12
C ALA A 106 -13.66 -2.87 -5.34
N LEU A 107 -13.70 -3.71 -4.31
CA LEU A 107 -14.76 -3.80 -3.31
C LEU A 107 -14.33 -3.01 -2.07
N VAL A 108 -15.12 -2.00 -1.74
CA VAL A 108 -14.95 -1.18 -0.55
C VAL A 108 -15.96 -1.63 0.48
N ALA A 109 -15.53 -2.03 1.66
CA ALA A 109 -16.47 -2.30 2.73
C ALA A 109 -17.21 -0.99 3.07
N GLN A 110 -18.53 -0.98 2.92
CA GLN A 110 -19.39 0.04 3.52
C GLN A 110 -19.50 -0.27 5.01
N ALA A 111 -19.53 0.78 5.83
CA ALA A 111 -19.88 0.61 7.23
C ALA A 111 -21.34 0.18 7.29
N SER A 112 -21.61 -1.02 7.81
CA SER A 112 -22.97 -1.37 8.22
C SER A 112 -23.28 -0.56 9.49
N GLU A 113 -24.28 0.32 9.36
CA GLU A 113 -25.07 1.00 10.40
C GLU A 113 -24.66 2.39 10.93
N ASP A 114 -23.54 2.97 10.52
CA ASP A 114 -23.32 4.41 10.73
C ASP A 114 -22.84 5.04 9.42
N HIS A 115 -23.49 6.13 9.01
CA HIS A 115 -23.42 6.78 7.69
C HIS A 115 -22.03 7.30 7.28
N SER A 116 -20.97 6.95 8.01
CA SER A 116 -19.60 7.07 7.52
C SER A 116 -19.44 6.16 6.29
N ARG A 117 -19.22 6.77 5.12
CA ARG A 117 -19.11 6.10 3.80
C ARG A 117 -17.91 5.14 3.66
N CYS A 118 -17.38 4.66 4.77
CA CYS A 118 -15.98 4.42 4.96
C CYS A 118 -15.82 3.37 6.08
N ALA A 119 -15.55 2.11 5.72
CA ALA A 119 -15.50 1.01 6.69
C ALA A 119 -14.58 1.23 7.90
N ASN A 120 -14.96 0.60 9.00
CA ASN A 120 -14.20 0.51 10.25
C ASN A 120 -12.75 0.01 10.00
N PRO A 121 -11.72 0.75 10.43
CA PRO A 121 -10.32 0.35 10.32
C PRO A 121 -10.03 -1.01 11.00
N ARG A 122 -9.16 -1.81 10.38
CA ARG A 122 -8.76 -3.16 10.81
C ARG A 122 -7.24 -3.33 10.75
N THR A 123 -6.74 -4.29 11.53
CA THR A 123 -5.35 -4.76 11.40
C THR A 123 -5.13 -5.43 10.04
N ARG A 124 -3.89 -5.54 9.60
CA ARG A 124 -3.53 -6.10 8.29
C ARG A 124 -4.04 -7.53 8.10
N ASP A 125 -3.95 -8.36 9.14
CA ASP A 125 -4.42 -9.75 9.10
C ASP A 125 -5.95 -9.83 9.01
N LYS A 126 -6.65 -8.99 9.77
CA LYS A 126 -8.12 -8.91 9.70
C LYS A 126 -8.59 -8.36 8.35
N ALA A 127 -7.85 -7.42 7.76
CA ALA A 127 -8.10 -6.92 6.42
C ALA A 127 -7.96 -8.04 5.38
N ASN A 128 -6.86 -8.80 5.43
CA ASN A 128 -6.60 -9.92 4.53
C ASN A 128 -7.68 -11.01 4.65
N SER A 129 -8.00 -11.42 5.89
CA SER A 129 -9.06 -12.40 6.16
C SER A 129 -10.42 -11.93 5.63
N ARG A 130 -10.73 -10.63 5.73
CA ARG A 130 -12.00 -10.08 5.23
C ARG A 130 -12.07 -10.09 3.70
N CYS A 131 -10.98 -9.77 3.00
CA CYS A 131 -10.93 -9.90 1.55
C CYS A 131 -11.03 -11.37 1.11
N ALA A 132 -10.30 -12.28 1.77
CA ALA A 132 -10.32 -13.70 1.45
C ALA A 132 -11.72 -14.31 1.61
N LYS A 133 -12.45 -13.95 2.68
CA LYS A 133 -13.86 -14.35 2.87
C LYS A 133 -14.79 -13.85 1.76
N ALA A 134 -14.42 -12.76 1.09
CA ALA A 134 -15.15 -12.21 -0.03
C ALA A 134 -14.71 -12.80 -1.39
N GLY A 135 -13.79 -13.77 -1.41
CA GLY A 135 -13.21 -14.29 -2.66
C GLY A 135 -12.30 -13.28 -3.35
N ALA A 136 -11.80 -12.29 -2.62
CA ALA A 136 -10.96 -11.21 -3.13
C ALA A 136 -9.61 -11.20 -2.39
N ARG A 137 -8.66 -10.42 -2.92
CA ARG A 137 -7.39 -10.13 -2.25
C ARG A 137 -7.35 -8.67 -1.81
N LEU A 138 -6.37 -8.30 -1.00
CA LEU A 138 -6.08 -6.88 -0.83
C LEU A 138 -5.59 -6.30 -2.16
N CYS A 139 -5.96 -5.06 -2.42
CA CYS A 139 -5.45 -4.35 -3.59
C CYS A 139 -3.93 -4.13 -3.48
N THR A 140 -3.24 -4.20 -4.60
CA THR A 140 -1.86 -3.73 -4.74
C THR A 140 -1.79 -2.21 -4.60
N HIS A 141 -0.58 -1.67 -4.48
CA HIS A 141 -0.38 -0.22 -4.46
C HIS A 141 -0.96 0.46 -5.71
N ALA A 142 -0.69 -0.10 -6.90
CA ALA A 142 -1.12 0.45 -8.19
C ALA A 142 -2.66 0.47 -8.33
N GLU A 143 -3.34 -0.51 -7.75
CA GLU A 143 -4.82 -0.57 -7.76
C GLU A 143 -5.43 0.34 -6.69
N ALA A 144 -4.81 0.41 -5.52
CA ALA A 144 -5.31 1.19 -4.39
C ALA A 144 -5.33 2.69 -4.71
N VAL A 145 -4.24 3.26 -5.24
CA VAL A 145 -4.14 4.72 -5.50
C VAL A 145 -5.33 5.28 -6.30
N PRO A 146 -5.69 4.75 -7.48
CA PRO A 146 -6.84 5.26 -8.23
C PRO A 146 -8.18 4.96 -7.55
N ALA A 147 -8.29 3.86 -6.80
CA ALA A 147 -9.53 3.51 -6.08
C ALA A 147 -9.83 4.50 -4.95
N ILE A 148 -8.80 4.87 -4.18
CA ILE A 148 -8.89 5.78 -3.03
C ILE A 148 -9.40 7.16 -3.46
N ARG A 149 -8.83 7.71 -4.54
CA ARG A 149 -9.27 8.99 -5.13
C ARG A 149 -10.75 9.01 -5.52
N ARG A 150 -11.29 7.86 -5.92
CA ARG A 150 -12.72 7.69 -6.28
C ARG A 150 -13.60 7.41 -5.07
N MET A 151 -13.02 6.95 -3.96
CA MET A 151 -13.79 6.55 -2.79
C MET A 151 -14.50 7.73 -2.12
N ARG A 152 -13.92 8.94 -2.18
CA ARG A 152 -14.45 10.19 -1.59
C ARG A 152 -15.13 9.93 -0.26
N CYS A 153 -14.36 9.42 0.70
CA CYS A 153 -14.84 9.34 2.06
C CYS A 153 -14.89 10.74 2.66
N ASP A 154 -16.07 11.16 3.12
CA ASP A 154 -16.32 12.50 3.69
C ASP A 154 -15.62 12.74 5.04
N THR A 155 -14.57 11.99 5.37
CA THR A 155 -13.83 12.21 6.62
C THR A 155 -12.78 13.30 6.39
N ALA A 156 -12.86 14.39 7.15
CA ALA A 156 -11.81 15.41 7.28
C ALA A 156 -10.46 14.87 7.81
N HIS A 157 -10.35 13.54 7.98
CA HIS A 157 -9.19 12.85 8.50
C HIS A 157 -8.52 12.02 7.42
N GLU A 158 -7.20 11.91 7.56
CA GLU A 158 -6.32 11.09 6.73
C GLU A 158 -6.93 9.70 6.44
N PHE A 159 -7.10 9.40 5.15
CA PHE A 159 -7.70 8.14 4.70
C PHE A 159 -6.58 7.18 4.31
N SER A 160 -6.40 6.10 5.08
CA SER A 160 -5.40 5.07 4.76
C SER A 160 -5.97 3.67 4.63
N VAL A 161 -5.49 2.92 3.64
CA VAL A 161 -5.89 1.53 3.35
C VAL A 161 -4.69 0.60 3.34
N TRP A 162 -4.91 -0.62 3.82
CA TRP A 162 -3.93 -1.69 3.65
C TRP A 162 -3.81 -2.14 2.20
N THR A 163 -2.58 -2.47 1.77
CA THR A 163 -2.32 -3.06 0.45
C THR A 163 -1.71 -4.45 0.58
N ALA A 164 -1.70 -5.20 -0.53
CA ALA A 164 -1.11 -6.54 -0.60
C ALA A 164 0.40 -6.56 -0.32
N GLY A 165 1.12 -5.48 -0.61
CA GLY A 165 2.59 -5.45 -0.57
C GLY A 165 3.20 -5.46 0.84
N LEU A 166 4.47 -5.84 0.89
CA LEU A 166 5.32 -5.81 2.07
C LEU A 166 6.36 -4.67 1.98
N CYS A 167 6.81 -4.22 3.15
CA CYS A 167 7.92 -3.28 3.30
C CYS A 167 9.15 -3.97 3.86
N ALA A 168 10.31 -3.27 3.85
CA ALA A 168 11.47 -3.69 4.62
C ALA A 168 11.14 -3.89 6.11
N VAL A 169 10.26 -3.04 6.66
CA VAL A 169 9.77 -3.15 8.05
C VAL A 169 8.24 -3.06 8.04
N GLY A 170 7.56 -4.21 7.96
CA GLY A 170 6.11 -4.32 8.07
C GLY A 170 5.36 -4.37 6.73
N PHE A 171 4.25 -3.65 6.64
CA PHE A 171 3.29 -3.78 5.54
C PHE A 171 3.03 -2.46 4.83
N ASN A 172 2.84 -2.54 3.52
CA ASN A 172 2.51 -1.38 2.70
C ASN A 172 1.06 -0.93 2.96
N TYR A 173 0.90 0.38 3.11
CA TYR A 173 -0.39 1.04 3.05
C TYR A 173 -0.33 2.22 2.09
N VAL A 174 -1.50 2.63 1.59
CA VAL A 174 -1.64 3.88 0.86
C VAL A 174 -2.47 4.81 1.72
N SER A 175 -1.96 6.02 1.94
CA SER A 175 -2.66 7.10 2.62
C SER A 175 -2.95 8.22 1.62
N GLU A 176 -4.15 8.78 1.65
CA GLU A 176 -4.50 9.99 0.91
C GLU A 176 -4.59 11.16 1.87
N ASN A 177 -3.72 12.14 1.65
CA ASN A 177 -3.92 13.50 2.17
C ASN A 177 -4.59 14.36 1.09
N THR A 178 -4.99 15.58 1.44
CA THR A 178 -5.80 16.53 0.63
C THR A 178 -5.34 16.77 -0.81
N SER A 179 -4.18 16.25 -1.26
CA SER A 179 -3.75 16.37 -2.66
C SER A 179 -2.98 15.17 -3.21
N ARG A 180 -2.50 14.23 -2.39
CA ARG A 180 -1.64 13.13 -2.87
C ARG A 180 -1.89 11.83 -2.13
N ALA A 181 -1.85 10.74 -2.89
CA ALA A 181 -1.73 9.40 -2.33
C ALA A 181 -0.25 9.11 -2.06
N VAL A 182 0.09 8.82 -0.82
CA VAL A 182 1.43 8.52 -0.33
C VAL A 182 1.49 7.05 0.05
N VAL A 183 2.57 6.37 -0.34
CA VAL A 183 2.86 5.00 0.10
C VAL A 183 3.63 5.06 1.39
N GLY A 184 3.18 4.32 2.39
CA GLY A 184 3.87 4.21 3.66
C GLY A 184 4.05 2.76 4.08
N CYS A 185 4.94 2.58 5.05
CA CYS A 185 5.20 1.32 5.72
C CYS A 185 4.71 1.41 7.16
N GLY A 186 4.00 0.39 7.63
CA GLY A 186 3.46 0.40 8.98
C GLY A 186 3.39 -1.00 9.61
N ASP A 187 3.36 -1.01 10.94
CA ASP A 187 3.07 -2.21 11.72
C ASP A 187 1.67 -2.73 11.37
N GLY A 188 1.57 -4.04 11.08
CA GLY A 188 0.33 -4.73 10.74
C GLY A 188 -0.73 -4.70 11.87
N ARG A 189 -0.32 -4.39 13.10
CA ARG A 189 -1.19 -4.19 14.27
C ARG A 189 -1.94 -2.85 14.24
N VAL A 190 -1.44 -1.86 13.49
CA VAL A 190 -2.14 -0.58 13.32
C VAL A 190 -3.42 -0.78 12.52
N ARG A 191 -4.51 -0.11 12.93
CA ARG A 191 -5.78 -0.24 12.24
C ARG A 191 -5.87 0.72 11.07
N ARG A 192 -6.09 0.19 9.87
CA ARG A 192 -6.33 0.95 8.62
C ARG A 192 -7.52 0.37 7.86
N ARG A 193 -8.08 1.12 6.94
CA ARG A 193 -9.27 0.70 6.20
C ARG A 193 -8.92 -0.45 5.25
N VAL A 194 -9.95 -1.17 4.82
CA VAL A 194 -9.82 -2.38 3.99
C VAL A 194 -10.30 -2.06 2.58
N LEU A 195 -9.44 -2.34 1.60
CA LEU A 195 -9.77 -2.27 0.19
C LEU A 195 -9.44 -3.61 -0.46
N CYS A 196 -10.47 -4.29 -0.97
CA CYS A 196 -10.33 -5.59 -1.60
C CYS A 196 -10.42 -5.44 -3.11
N CYS A 197 -9.57 -6.14 -3.86
CA CYS A 197 -9.59 -6.20 -5.31
C CYS A 197 -9.88 -7.63 -5.74
N ALA A 198 -10.84 -7.80 -6.64
CA ALA A 198 -11.08 -9.08 -7.31
C ALA A 198 -10.29 -9.10 -8.61
N ASP A 199 -9.54 -10.18 -8.84
CA ASP A 199 -8.84 -10.37 -10.10
C ASP A 199 -9.85 -10.56 -11.23
N ALA A 200 -9.61 -9.89 -12.37
CA ALA A 200 -10.50 -9.95 -13.54
C ALA A 200 -10.66 -11.36 -14.13
N SER A 201 -9.82 -12.31 -13.71
CA SER A 201 -9.73 -13.68 -14.25
C SER A 201 -10.34 -14.76 -13.35
N ALA A 202 -11.02 -14.42 -12.25
CA ALA A 202 -11.76 -15.40 -11.45
C ALA A 202 -13.12 -15.76 -12.10
N GLU A 203 -13.09 -16.22 -13.34
CA GLU A 203 -14.19 -16.97 -13.94
C GLU A 203 -14.07 -18.42 -13.41
N HIS A 204 -14.97 -18.79 -12.50
CA HIS A 204 -15.34 -20.19 -12.24
C HIS A 204 -16.78 -20.36 -12.71
#